data_AF-A0A9E1KU03-F1
#
_entry.id   AF-A0A9E1KU03-F1
#
_cell.length_a   1.000
_cell.length_b   1.000
_cell.length_c   1.000
_cell.angle_alpha   90.00
_cell.angle_beta   90.00
_cell.angle_gamma   90.00
#
_symmetry.space_group_name_H-M   'P 1'
#
loop_
_entity.id
_entity.type
_entity.pdbx_description
1 polymer ?
#
loop_
_entity_poly.entity_id
_entity_poly.type
_entity_poly.pdbx_seq_one_letter_code
_entity_poly.pdbx_strand_id
1 'polypeptide(L)'
;MSWTIDDRKLNKTVFRSMPRNVQVKWTLWVEVVLSEGPDALNNYTGFKDEGLTGEWKGCRSSRLSGGYRVIYERTDEALVVKVERVSNHDYKKRS
;
A
#
# COMPACT_ATOMS: atom_id res chain seq x y z
N MET A 1 19.20 -10.19 0.10
CA MET A 1 17.96 -10.66 0.74
C MET A 1 16.86 -10.55 -0.30
N SER A 2 16.11 -11.63 -0.55
CA SER A 2 14.99 -11.60 -1.48
C SER A 2 13.73 -11.28 -0.70
N TRP A 3 13.09 -10.16 -0.99
CA TRP A 3 11.81 -9.80 -0.36
C TRP A 3 10.70 -10.68 -0.92
N THR A 4 9.73 -11.02 -0.08
CA THR A 4 8.52 -11.73 -0.50
C THR A 4 7.29 -10.94 -0.09
N ILE A 5 6.23 -11.04 -0.88
CA ILE A 5 4.94 -10.41 -0.59
C ILE A 5 3.94 -11.52 -0.26
N ASP A 6 3.40 -11.44 0.94
CA ASP A 6 2.29 -12.28 1.38
C ASP A 6 0.97 -11.55 1.12
N ASP A 7 0.30 -11.97 0.04
CA ASP A 7 -1.00 -11.43 -0.38
C ASP A 7 -2.21 -12.17 0.22
N ARG A 8 -2.01 -13.07 1.20
CA ARG A 8 -3.13 -13.84 1.79
C ARG A 8 -4.18 -12.95 2.45
N LYS A 9 -3.78 -11.80 2.99
CA LYS A 9 -4.70 -10.79 3.58
C LYS A 9 -5.28 -9.83 2.53
N LEU A 10 -4.92 -9.94 1.25
CA LEU A 10 -5.46 -9.15 0.16
C LEU A 10 -6.87 -9.63 -0.22
N ASN A 11 -7.84 -8.72 -0.22
CA ASN A 11 -9.15 -9.01 -0.81
C ASN A 11 -9.05 -8.99 -2.34
N LYS A 12 -8.82 -10.16 -2.94
CA LYS A 12 -8.60 -10.32 -4.39
C LYS A 12 -9.81 -9.89 -5.23
N THR A 13 -11.03 -10.01 -4.71
CA THR A 13 -12.26 -9.55 -5.39
C THR A 13 -12.31 -8.02 -5.46
N VAL A 14 -12.06 -7.36 -4.33
CA VAL A 14 -11.99 -5.89 -4.26
C VAL A 14 -10.84 -5.37 -5.12
N PHE A 15 -9.70 -6.05 -5.13
CA PHE A 15 -8.56 -5.68 -5.98
C PHE A 15 -8.91 -5.72 -7.48
N ARG A 16 -9.56 -6.79 -7.94
CA ARG A 16 -9.94 -6.94 -9.36
C ARG A 16 -10.99 -5.93 -9.82
N SER A 17 -11.82 -5.41 -8.91
CA SER A 17 -12.80 -4.36 -9.23
C SER A 17 -12.22 -2.95 -9.20
N MET A 18 -10.95 -2.77 -8.84
CA MET A 18 -10.30 -1.45 -8.84
C MET A 18 -10.08 -0.93 -10.27
N PRO A 19 -10.07 0.40 -10.45
CA PRO A 19 -9.69 1.02 -11.71
C PRO A 19 -8.33 0.53 -12.23
N ARG A 20 -8.18 0.44 -13.56
CA ARG A 20 -6.95 -0.09 -14.19
C ARG A 20 -5.68 0.63 -13.75
N ASN A 21 -5.71 1.95 -13.60
CA ASN A 21 -4.58 2.74 -13.13
C ASN A 21 -4.13 2.36 -11.70
N VAL A 22 -5.07 1.95 -10.84
CA VAL A 22 -4.76 1.47 -9.49
C VAL A 22 -4.06 0.11 -9.55
N GLN A 23 -4.53 -0.80 -10.40
CA GLN A 23 -3.92 -2.11 -10.60
C GLN A 23 -2.51 -1.98 -11.18
N VAL A 24 -2.29 -1.11 -12.18
CA VAL A 24 -0.95 -0.84 -12.74
C VAL A 24 -0.01 -0.28 -11.66
N LYS A 25 -0.48 0.68 -10.87
CA LYS A 25 0.36 1.27 -9.83
C LYS A 25 0.65 0.29 -8.68
N TRP A 26 -0.26 -0.64 -8.40
CA TRP A 26 0.01 -1.77 -7.51
C TRP A 26 1.10 -2.68 -8.07
N THR A 27 1.08 -3.02 -9.35
CA THR A 27 2.14 -3.81 -9.97
C THR A 27 3.50 -3.13 -9.82
N LEU A 28 3.58 -1.81 -10.09
CA LEU A 28 4.80 -1.05 -9.88
C LEU A 28 5.25 -1.06 -8.41
N TRP A 29 4.30 -0.95 -7.47
CA TRP A 29 4.59 -1.04 -6.04
C TRP A 29 5.20 -2.40 -5.68
N VAL A 30 4.62 -3.49 -6.19
CA VAL A 30 5.12 -4.86 -6.02
C VAL A 30 6.53 -5.00 -6.59
N GLU A 31 6.77 -4.48 -7.80
CA GLU A 31 8.08 -4.54 -8.45
C GLU A 31 9.16 -3.87 -7.61
N VAL A 32 8.94 -2.61 -7.18
CA VAL A 32 9.89 -1.86 -6.34
C VAL A 32 10.17 -2.60 -5.03
N VAL A 33 9.14 -3.14 -4.39
CA VAL A 33 9.29 -3.87 -3.13
C VAL A 33 10.12 -5.15 -3.31
N LEU A 34 9.89 -5.89 -4.38
CA LEU A 34 10.62 -7.14 -4.64
C LEU A 34 12.07 -6.88 -5.09
N SER A 35 12.32 -5.81 -5.85
CA SER A 35 13.65 -5.49 -6.38
C SER A 35 14.54 -4.71 -5.40
N GLU A 36 13.97 -3.71 -4.72
CA GLU A 36 14.73 -2.72 -3.94
C GLU A 36 14.34 -2.73 -2.47
N GLY A 37 13.25 -3.42 -2.11
CA GLY A 37 12.74 -3.49 -0.76
C GLY A 37 11.73 -2.39 -0.42
N PRO A 38 11.04 -2.53 0.73
CA PRO A 38 9.98 -1.61 1.12
C PRO A 38 10.49 -0.19 1.41
N ASP A 39 11.74 -0.05 1.85
CA ASP A 39 12.30 1.27 2.18
C ASP A 39 12.51 2.14 0.92
N ALA A 40 12.68 1.50 -0.24
CA ALA A 40 12.83 2.18 -1.53
C ALA A 40 11.56 2.94 -1.95
N LEU A 41 10.39 2.56 -1.45
CA LEU A 41 9.12 3.25 -1.73
C LEU A 41 9.15 4.74 -1.37
N ASN A 42 9.98 5.14 -0.39
CA ASN A 42 10.17 6.54 0.00
C ASN A 42 10.83 7.38 -1.10
N ASN A 43 11.60 6.76 -2.00
CA ASN A 43 12.24 7.43 -3.14
C ASN A 43 11.24 7.79 -4.25
N TYR A 44 10.06 7.16 -4.24
CA TYR A 44 9.01 7.39 -5.24
C TYR A 44 7.93 8.29 -4.65
N THR A 45 7.99 9.58 -5.00
CA THR A 45 7.02 10.61 -4.57
C THR A 45 5.56 10.25 -4.86
N GLY A 46 5.33 9.37 -5.83
CA GLY A 46 4.01 8.85 -6.17
C GLY A 46 3.39 7.95 -5.11
N PHE A 47 4.18 7.18 -4.35
CA PHE A 47 3.66 6.27 -3.33
C PHE A 47 3.38 6.98 -2.01
N LYS A 48 4.13 8.03 -1.65
CA LYS A 48 3.93 8.75 -0.38
C LYS A 48 3.83 7.77 0.81
N ASP A 49 4.82 6.88 0.87
CA ASP A 49 4.83 5.82 1.85
C ASP A 49 5.07 6.40 3.26
N GLU A 50 4.22 6.02 4.22
CA GLU A 50 4.23 6.59 5.57
C GLU A 50 4.00 5.52 6.63
N GLY A 51 4.67 5.64 7.77
CA GLY A 51 4.42 4.79 8.93
C GLY A 51 3.09 5.17 9.59
N LEU A 52 2.28 4.17 9.94
CA LEU A 52 1.01 4.38 10.64
C LEU A 52 1.20 4.39 12.16
N THR A 53 0.26 5.03 12.85
CA THR A 53 0.26 5.20 14.31
C THR A 53 -1.02 4.63 14.93
N GLY A 54 -1.08 4.56 16.27
CA GLY A 54 -2.26 4.08 16.99
C GLY A 54 -2.44 2.56 16.86
N GLU A 55 -3.65 2.12 16.53
CA GLU A 55 -3.97 0.69 16.32
C GLU A 55 -3.17 0.05 15.17
N TRP A 56 -2.69 0.88 14.24
CA TRP A 56 -1.87 0.48 13.09
C TRP A 56 -0.38 0.67 13.32
N LYS A 57 0.06 0.88 14.56
CA LYS A 57 1.49 1.03 14.89
C LYS A 57 2.26 -0.23 14.46
N GLY A 58 3.31 -0.02 13.65
CA GLY A 58 4.09 -1.11 13.04
C GLY A 58 3.71 -1.41 11.60
N CYS A 59 2.56 -0.90 11.13
CA CYS A 59 2.18 -0.92 9.73
C CYS A 59 2.65 0.34 8.99
N ARG A 60 2.66 0.26 7.67
CA ARG A 60 2.94 1.35 6.73
C ARG A 60 1.81 1.47 5.73
N SER A 61 1.66 2.65 5.13
CA SER A 61 0.69 2.91 4.09
C SER A 61 1.29 3.56 2.86
N SER A 62 0.97 3.01 1.70
CA SER A 62 1.43 3.45 0.37
C SER A 62 0.24 3.79 -0.53
N ARG A 63 0.30 4.93 -1.23
CA ARG A 63 -0.77 5.48 -2.05
C ARG A 63 -0.77 4.93 -3.49
N LEU A 64 -1.83 4.22 -3.84
CA LEU A 64 -2.09 3.77 -5.21
C LEU A 64 -2.91 4.80 -6.03
N SER A 65 -3.76 5.59 -5.37
CA SER A 65 -4.44 6.75 -5.97
C SER A 65 -5.04 7.63 -4.86
N GLY A 66 -5.84 8.64 -5.20
CA GLY A 66 -6.58 9.42 -4.20
C GLY A 66 -7.51 8.57 -3.32
N GLY A 67 -8.03 7.45 -3.84
CA GLY A 67 -9.02 6.61 -3.18
C GLY A 67 -8.54 5.21 -2.72
N TYR A 68 -7.27 4.87 -2.96
CA TYR A 68 -6.77 3.51 -2.75
C TYR A 68 -5.37 3.55 -2.13
N ARG A 69 -5.22 2.83 -1.01
CA ARG A 69 -3.94 2.65 -0.32
C ARG A 69 -3.63 1.17 -0.12
N VAL A 70 -2.36 0.84 -0.19
CA VAL A 70 -1.80 -0.40 0.36
C VAL A 70 -1.50 -0.12 1.83
N ILE A 71 -1.90 -1.01 2.72
CA ILE A 71 -1.41 -1.07 4.10
C ILE A 71 -0.62 -2.36 4.23
N TYR A 72 0.57 -2.28 4.80
CA TYR A 72 1.41 -3.46 4.95
C TYR A 72 2.21 -3.41 6.23
N GLU A 73 2.55 -4.58 6.74
CA GLU A 73 3.48 -4.75 7.86
C GLU A 73 4.73 -5.46 7.35
N ARG A 74 5.90 -5.04 7.85
CA ARG A 74 7.17 -5.67 7.57
C ARG A 74 7.42 -6.75 8.62
N THR A 75 7.66 -7.98 8.19
CA THR A 75 8.24 -9.04 9.02
C THR A 75 9.66 -9.34 8.56
N ASP A 76 10.39 -10.15 9.32
CA ASP A 76 11.76 -10.56 8.99
C ASP A 76 11.84 -11.43 7.71
N GLU A 77 10.71 -12.00 7.29
CA GLU A 77 10.62 -13.01 6.23
C GLU A 77 9.76 -12.57 5.04
N ALA A 78 8.77 -11.69 5.28
CA ALA A 78 7.78 -11.28 4.28
C ALA A 78 7.16 -9.91 4.57
N LEU A 79 6.55 -9.32 3.54
CA LEU A 79 5.65 -8.18 3.70
C LEU A 79 4.22 -8.69 3.64
N VAL A 80 3.49 -8.56 4.75
CA VAL A 80 2.08 -8.93 4.79
C VAL A 80 1.25 -7.75 4.33
N VAL A 81 0.51 -7.93 3.24
CA VAL A 81 -0.16 -6.82 2.56
C VAL A 81 -1.68 -6.90 2.66
N LYS A 82 -2.28 -5.76 3.01
CA LYS A 82 -3.72 -5.51 3.01
C LYS A 82 -4.01 -4.27 2.19
N VAL A 83 -4.77 -4.40 1.11
CA VAL A 83 -5.23 -3.20 0.36
C VAL A 83 -6.51 -2.69 0.99
N GLU A 84 -6.40 -1.58 1.71
CA GLU A 84 -7.53 -0.87 2.29
C GLU A 84 -7.94 0.27 1.36
N ARG A 85 -9.12 0.12 0.75
CA ARG A 85 -9.76 1.21 0.01
C ARG A 85 -9.94 2.39 0.98
N VAL A 86 -9.42 3.56 0.63
CA VAL A 86 -9.74 4.79 1.35
C VAL A 86 -10.68 5.60 0.49
N SER A 87 -11.98 5.45 0.73
CA SER A 87 -12.98 6.31 0.08
C SER A 87 -12.74 7.79 0.41
N ASN A 88 -13.16 8.65 -0.52
CA ASN A 88 -12.87 10.07 -0.63
C ASN A 88 -12.73 10.82 0.70
N HIS A 89 -11.72 11.68 0.76
CA HIS A 89 -11.59 12.83 1.64
C HIS A 89 -12.97 13.40 2.02
N ASP A 90 -13.37 13.23 3.28
CA ASP A 90 -14.42 14.03 3.88
C ASP A 90 -13.84 15.42 4.24
N TYR A 91 -13.46 16.20 3.22
CA TYR A 91 -13.18 17.63 3.38
C TYR A 91 -14.51 18.38 3.33
N LYS A 92 -15.35 18.20 4.35
CA LYS A 92 -16.39 19.15 4.74
C LYS A 92 -16.47 19.32 6.25
N LYS A 93 -15.40 19.88 6.82
CA LYS A 93 -15.53 20.95 7.81
C LYS A 93 -14.43 21.99 7.54
N ARG A 94 -14.70 22.90 6.60
CA ARG A 94 -14.27 24.29 6.79
C ARG A 94 -15.37 24.95 7.63
N SER A 95 -14.90 25.63 8.68
CA SER A 95 -15.55 26.70 9.46
C SER A 95 -16.84 27.26 8.90
#